data_AF-A0A7V4WEM4-F1
#
_entry.id   AF-A0A7V4WEM4-F1
#
_cell.length_a   1.000
_cell.length_b   1.000
_cell.length_c   1.000
_cell.angle_alpha   90.00
_cell.angle_beta   90.00
_cell.angle_gamma   90.00
#
_symmetry.space_group_name_H-M   'P 1'
#
loop_
_entity.id
_entity.type
_entity.pdbx_description
1 polymer ?
#
loop_
_entity_poly.entity_id
_entity_poly.type
_entity_poly.pdbx_seq_one_letter_code
_entity_poly.pdbx_strand_id
1 'polypeptide(L)' 'LDLSKDIKKLAIKSAKACDLEIAGIDIIVEKGCHPLVIEVNYSPGFRGLEAATGLDIAKQIIDYVTLIHGHNKHTREDS' A
#
# COMPACT_ATOMS: atom_id res chain seq x y z
N LEU A 1 6.82 -1.30 12.56
CA LEU A 1 7.78 -1.53 11.45
C LEU A 1 8.48 -0.22 11.15
N ASP A 2 9.77 -0.13 11.46
CA ASP A 2 10.57 1.02 11.07
C ASP A 2 11.21 0.76 9.71
N LEU A 3 10.62 1.33 8.67
CA LEU A 3 11.10 1.25 7.28
C LEU A 3 11.80 2.56 6.94
N SER A 4 12.99 2.46 6.31
CA SER A 4 13.71 3.65 5.87
C SER A 4 12.86 4.49 4.91
N LYS A 5 13.09 5.81 4.90
CA LYS A 5 12.38 6.73 3.99
C LYS A 5 12.53 6.33 2.53
N ASP A 6 13.66 5.75 2.16
CA ASP A 6 13.97 5.37 0.79
C ASP A 6 13.18 4.14 0.35
N ILE A 7 13.05 3.13 1.21
CA ILE A 7 12.24 1.94 0.94
C ILE A 7 10.76 2.33 0.79
N LYS A 8 10.25 3.19 1.68
CA LYS A 8 8.86 3.68 1.58
C LYS A 8 8.61 4.43 0.26
N LYS A 9 9.51 5.33 -0.12
CA LYS A 9 9.41 6.08 -1.39
C LYS A 9 9.49 5.14 -2.59
N LEU A 10 10.36 4.14 -2.55
CA LEU A 10 10.50 3.16 -3.62
C LEU A 10 9.21 2.36 -3.79
N ALA A 11 8.64 1.83 -2.70
CA ALA A 11 7.38 1.09 -2.74
C ALA A 11 6.23 1.91 -3.35
N ILE A 12 6.07 3.17 -2.92
CA ILE A 12 5.02 4.07 -3.45
C ILE A 12 5.24 4.35 -4.93
N LYS A 13 6.49 4.58 -5.37
CA LYS A 13 6.81 4.82 -6.78
C LYS A 13 6.51 3.61 -7.64
N SER A 14 6.83 2.40 -7.18
CA SER A 14 6.58 1.16 -7.91
C SER A 14 5.09 0.93 -8.14
N ALA A 15 4.26 1.09 -7.10
CA ALA A 15 2.81 0.96 -7.22
C ALA A 15 2.25 1.96 -8.25
N LYS A 16 2.68 3.23 -8.17
CA LYS A 16 2.27 4.29 -9.11
C LYS A 16 2.72 4.03 -10.55
N ALA A 17 3.92 3.51 -10.74
CA ALA A 17 4.43 3.19 -12.07
C ALA A 17 3.62 2.08 -12.76
N CYS A 18 2.95 1.23 -11.98
CA CYS A 18 2.06 0.18 -12.45
C CYS A 18 0.57 0.57 -12.46
N ASP A 19 0.25 1.85 -12.17
CA ASP A 19 -1.13 2.35 -12.04
C ASP A 19 -1.97 1.56 -11.02
N LEU A 20 -1.33 1.15 -9.92
CA LEU A 20 -1.96 0.41 -8.83
C LEU A 20 -2.14 1.31 -7.62
N GLU A 21 -3.38 1.43 -7.18
CA GLU A 21 -3.73 2.16 -5.96
C GLU A 21 -3.32 1.39 -4.69
N ILE A 22 -3.41 0.06 -4.74
CA ILE A 22 -3.01 -0.87 -3.68
C ILE A 22 -2.17 -1.98 -4.32
N ALA A 23 -0.99 -2.23 -3.78
CA ALA A 23 -0.09 -3.28 -4.24
C ALA A 23 0.82 -3.75 -3.10
N GLY A 24 1.27 -5.01 -3.17
CA GLY A 24 2.39 -5.51 -2.38
C GLY A 24 3.68 -5.33 -3.17
N ILE A 25 4.72 -4.78 -2.56
CA ILE A 25 6.01 -4.54 -3.23
C ILE A 25 7.10 -5.35 -2.55
N ASP A 26 7.68 -6.29 -3.29
CA ASP A 26 8.78 -7.10 -2.79
C ASP A 26 10.10 -6.39 -3.07
N ILE A 27 10.81 -6.06 -2.00
CA ILE A 27 12.04 -5.27 -2.03
C ILE A 27 13.16 -6.07 -1.40
N ILE A 28 14.29 -6.14 -2.10
CA ILE A 28 15.54 -6.67 -1.54
C ILE A 28 16.45 -5.51 -1.16
N VAL A 29 17.09 -5.66 0.00
CA VAL A 29 17.99 -4.66 0.57
C VAL A 29 19.31 -5.34 0.89
N GLU A 30 20.39 -4.83 0.31
CA GLU A 30 21.76 -5.20 0.66
C GLU A 30 22.46 -4.02 1.31
N LYS A 31 23.29 -4.30 2.32
CA LYS A 31 23.97 -3.25 3.08
C LYS A 31 24.96 -2.49 2.19
N GLY A 32 24.76 -1.18 2.08
CA GLY A 32 25.60 -0.31 1.25
C GLY A 32 25.14 -0.18 -0.21
N CYS A 33 24.07 -0.89 -0.59
CA CYS A 33 23.46 -0.80 -1.91
C CYS A 33 22.12 -0.06 -1.84
N HIS A 34 21.67 0.45 -2.99
CA HIS A 34 20.30 0.97 -3.08
C HIS A 34 19.30 -0.19 -3.06
N PRO A 35 18.14 -0.04 -2.40
CA PRO A 35 17.07 -1.05 -2.42
C PRO A 35 16.59 -1.31 -3.85
N LEU A 36 16.30 -2.57 -4.15
CA LEU A 36 15.83 -3.01 -5.47
C LEU A 36 14.45 -3.62 -5.36
N VAL A 37 13.58 -3.30 -6.33
CA VAL A 37 12.25 -3.89 -6.46
C VAL A 37 12.39 -5.19 -7.23
N ILE A 38 11.82 -6.26 -6.70
CA ILE A 38 11.77 -7.57 -7.35
C ILE A 38 10.44 -7.75 -8.06
N GLU A 39 9.33 -7.48 -7.36
CA GLU A 39 7.99 -7.73 -7.86
C GLU A 39 7.01 -6.64 -7.40
N VAL A 40 6.04 -6.35 -8.26
CA VAL A 40 4.86 -5.54 -7.94
C VAL A 40 3.63 -6.45 -8.00
N ASN A 41 3.11 -6.81 -6.84
CA ASN A 41 2.00 -7.72 -6.67
C ASN A 41 0.67 -6.96 -6.62
N TYR A 42 -0.17 -7.09 -7.65
CA TYR A 42 -1.48 -6.42 -7.73
C TYR A 42 -2.52 -7.01 -6.75
N SER A 43 -2.39 -8.28 -6.39
CA SER A 43 -3.29 -8.99 -5.48
C SER A 43 -2.47 -9.70 -4.39
N PRO A 44 -1.83 -8.96 -3.47
CA PRO A 44 -1.02 -9.55 -2.42
C PRO A 44 -1.89 -10.27 -1.38
N GLY A 45 -1.36 -11.36 -0.81
CA GLY A 45 -1.98 -12.02 0.33
C GLY A 45 -1.54 -11.36 1.65
N PHE A 46 -2.47 -11.09 2.55
CA PHE A 46 -2.17 -10.37 3.80
C PHE A 46 -2.06 -11.24 5.05
N ARG A 47 -2.56 -12.49 5.03
CA ARG A 47 -2.62 -13.34 6.24
C ARG A 47 -1.29 -13.46 6.98
N GLY A 48 -0.19 -13.66 6.25
CA GLY A 48 1.15 -13.75 6.83
C GLY A 48 1.63 -12.42 7.41
N LEU A 49 1.35 -11.30 6.73
CA LEU A 49 1.70 -9.96 7.18
C LEU A 49 0.91 -9.56 8.42
N GLU A 50 -0.38 -9.85 8.47
CA GLU A 50 -1.26 -9.61 9.62
C GLU A 50 -0.76 -10.40 10.83
N ALA A 51 -0.45 -11.69 10.66
CA ALA A 51 0.11 -12.52 11.72
C ALA A 51 1.47 -12.00 12.23
N ALA A 52 2.35 -11.51 11.34
CA ALA A 52 3.68 -11.02 11.70
C ALA A 52 3.66 -9.62 12.36
N THR A 53 2.66 -8.80 12.05
CA THR A 53 2.61 -7.39 12.50
C THR A 53 1.58 -7.13 13.59
N GLY A 54 0.59 -8.02 13.74
CA GLY A 54 -0.58 -7.81 14.60
C GLY A 54 -1.52 -6.71 14.08
N LEU A 55 -1.34 -6.25 12.85
CA LEU A 55 -2.17 -5.23 12.23
C LEU A 55 -3.29 -5.89 11.42
N ASP A 56 -4.46 -5.27 11.43
CA ASP A 56 -5.57 -5.60 10.51
C ASP A 56 -5.34 -4.82 9.21
N ILE A 57 -4.78 -5.49 8.21
CA ILE A 57 -4.40 -4.87 6.93
C ILE A 57 -5.64 -4.76 6.04
N ALA A 58 -6.51 -5.77 6.06
CA ALA A 58 -7.78 -5.74 5.34
C ALA A 58 -8.63 -4.54 5.75
N LYS A 59 -8.75 -4.28 7.05
CA LYS A 59 -9.47 -3.10 7.56
C LYS A 59 -8.83 -1.80 7.12
N GLN A 60 -7.51 -1.66 7.20
CA GLN A 60 -6.83 -0.44 6.75
C GLN A 60 -7.06 -0.15 5.26
N ILE A 61 -7.10 -1.18 4.42
CA ILE A 61 -7.45 -1.05 3.01
C ILE A 61 -8.90 -0.57 2.85
N ILE A 62 -9.85 -1.16 3.58
CA ILE A 62 -11.25 -0.75 3.55
C ILE A 62 -11.41 0.71 4.02
N ASP A 63 -10.76 1.08 5.11
CA ASP A 63 -10.76 2.43 5.67
C ASP A 63 -10.18 3.43 4.66
N TYR A 64 -9.07 3.08 3.99
CA TYR A 64 -8.48 3.87 2.92
C TYR A 64 -9.46 4.09 1.76
N VAL A 65 -10.05 3.01 1.23
CA VAL A 65 -11.00 3.07 0.10
C VAL A 65 -12.24 3.89 0.48
N THR A 66 -12.71 3.75 1.72
CA THR A 66 -13.86 4.50 2.25
C THR A 66 -13.53 5.96 2.44
N LEU A 67 -12.31 6.32 2.84
CA LEU A 67 -11.89 7.72 2.98
C LEU A 67 -11.83 8.42 1.61
N ILE A 68 -11.24 7.78 0.60
CA ILE A 68 -11.12 8.36 -0.74
C ILE A 68 -12.47 8.44 -1.49
N HIS A 69 -13.39 7.49 -1.27
CA HIS A 69 -14.70 7.46 -1.97
C HIS A 69 -15.88 7.97 -1.14
N GLY A 70 -15.76 8.00 0.19
CA GLY A 70 -16.82 8.39 1.12
C GLY A 70 -17.13 9.90 1.12
N HIS A 71 -16.20 10.72 0.63
CA HIS A 71 -16.42 12.16 0.43
C HIS A 71 -17.34 12.50 -0.76
N ASN A 72 -17.75 11.53 -1.58
CA ASN A 72 -18.56 11.76 -2.79
C ASN A 72 -20.09 11.64 -2.59
N LYS A 73 -20.57 11.61 -1.34
CA LYS A 73 -22.01 11.48 -1.02
C LYS A 73 -22.53 12.62 -0.13
N HIS A 74 -22.51 13.87 -0.61
CA HIS A 74 -23.37 14.97 -0.12
C HIS A 74 -23.30 16.19 -1.06
N THR A 75 -23.98 16.15 -2.23
CA THR A 75 -24.26 17.37 -3.05
C THR A 75 -25.34 17.17 -4.14
N ARG A 76 -26.24 16.20 -4.00
CA ARG A 76 -27.41 16.08 -4.88
C ARG A 76 -28.60 15.54 -4.10
N GLU A 77 -29.25 16.41 -3.36
CA GLU A 77 -30.65 16.33 -2.97
C GLU A 77 -30.96 17.66 -2.26
N ASP A 78 -31.25 18.66 -3.08
CA ASP A 78 -32.08 19.84 -2.75
C ASP A 78 -32.38 20.51 -4.09
N SER A 79 -33.49 20.10 -4.70
CA SER A 79 -34.13 20.71 -5.86
C SER A 79 -35.62 20.74 -5.60
#